data_AF-A0A1X1ZCN1-F1
#
_entry.id   AF-A0A1X1ZCN1-F1
#
_cell.length_a   1.000
_cell.length_b   1.000
_cell.length_c   1.000
_cell.angle_alpha   90.00
_cell.angle_beta   90.00
_cell.angle_gamma   90.00
#
_symmetry.space_group_name_H-M   'P 1'
#
loop_
_entity.id
_entity.type
_entity.pdbx_description
1 polymer ?
#
loop_
_entity_poly.entity_id
_entity_poly.type
_entity_poly.pdbx_seq_one_letter_code
_entity_poly.pdbx_strand_id
1 'polypeptide(L)'
;MTAPPDGPRPPVGAPVERPADVDTGFWLWLAALPLMTCGYVVNMLTAPELSETALIYPITALTAIVVVGVVATFLMLMRAGYRWARTVLTGGGIAAVVNAVSGLGHADPRPAVAMVVAVTGIVGSVLIAAGIFLLHRSDAQAYFIR
;
A
#
# COMPACT_ATOMS: atom_id res chain seq x y z
N MET A 1 16.04 -55.88 -23.62
CA MET A 1 15.33 -55.00 -22.67
C MET A 1 15.17 -53.65 -23.36
N THR A 2 14.01 -53.39 -23.96
CA THR A 2 13.69 -52.16 -24.69
C THR A 2 13.13 -51.13 -23.71
N ALA A 3 13.75 -49.95 -23.63
CA ALA A 3 13.26 -48.85 -22.80
C ALA A 3 11.89 -48.34 -23.30
N PRO A 4 11.00 -47.84 -22.42
CA PRO A 4 9.72 -47.27 -22.84
C PRO A 4 9.94 -45.98 -23.65
N PRO A 5 9.06 -45.67 -24.62
CA PRO A 5 9.17 -44.44 -25.41
C PRO A 5 8.97 -43.22 -24.51
N ASP A 6 9.92 -42.28 -24.57
CA ASP A 6 9.83 -40.98 -23.91
C ASP A 6 8.55 -40.28 -24.38
N GLY A 7 7.54 -40.22 -23.50
CA GLY A 7 6.35 -39.40 -23.72
C GLY A 7 6.74 -37.92 -23.87
N PRO A 8 5.88 -37.07 -24.47
CA PRO A 8 6.14 -35.65 -24.61
C PRO A 8 6.51 -35.03 -23.25
N ARG A 9 7.77 -34.60 -23.11
CA ARG A 9 8.20 -33.87 -21.91
C ARG A 9 7.40 -32.57 -21.85
N PRO A 10 6.78 -32.21 -20.72
CA PRO A 10 6.15 -30.90 -20.58
C PRO A 10 7.19 -29.82 -20.88
N PRO A 11 6.83 -28.75 -21.61
CA PRO A 11 7.80 -27.73 -22.01
C PRO A 11 8.45 -27.14 -20.76
N VAL A 12 9.77 -27.33 -20.65
CA VAL A 12 10.60 -26.68 -19.64
C VAL A 12 10.63 -25.20 -19.97
N GLY A 13 10.00 -24.38 -19.14
CA GLY A 13 10.12 -22.92 -19.22
C GLY A 13 8.90 -22.19 -19.75
N ALA A 14 7.68 -22.54 -19.33
CA ALA A 14 6.64 -21.51 -19.29
C ALA A 14 7.16 -20.38 -18.37
N PRO A 15 7.30 -19.13 -18.86
CA PRO A 15 7.58 -18.00 -17.98
C PRO A 15 6.50 -18.04 -16.91
N VAL A 16 6.90 -18.14 -15.64
CA VAL A 16 5.92 -18.11 -14.57
C VAL A 16 5.35 -16.72 -14.55
N GLU A 17 4.16 -16.62 -15.13
CA GLU A 17 3.36 -15.42 -15.21
C GLU A 17 3.18 -14.87 -13.80
N ARG A 18 3.35 -13.56 -13.64
CA ARG A 18 3.20 -12.91 -12.34
C ARG A 18 1.80 -13.23 -11.80
N PRO A 19 1.66 -13.70 -10.55
CA PRO A 19 0.34 -14.03 -10.01
C PRO A 19 -0.58 -12.81 -10.00
N ALA A 20 -1.84 -13.01 -10.40
CA ALA A 20 -2.86 -11.95 -10.43
C ALA A 20 -3.08 -11.29 -9.05
N ASP A 21 -2.83 -12.00 -7.95
CA ASP A 21 -2.93 -11.47 -6.59
C ASP A 21 -1.88 -10.37 -6.32
N VAL A 22 -0.68 -10.47 -6.90
CA VAL A 22 0.39 -9.47 -6.73
C VAL A 22 0.03 -8.19 -7.48
N ASP A 23 -0.46 -8.32 -8.72
CA ASP A 23 -0.90 -7.16 -9.51
C ASP A 23 -2.14 -6.51 -8.86
N THR A 24 -3.09 -7.31 -8.36
CA THR A 24 -4.28 -6.79 -7.64
C THR A 24 -3.86 -6.08 -6.36
N GLY A 25 -3.00 -6.68 -5.53
CA GLY A 25 -2.47 -6.06 -4.32
C GLY A 25 -1.72 -4.75 -4.61
N PHE A 26 -0.94 -4.71 -5.68
CA PHE A 26 -0.28 -3.50 -6.17
C PHE A 26 -1.29 -2.41 -6.51
N TRP A 27 -2.36 -2.72 -7.24
CA TRP A 27 -3.39 -1.74 -7.61
C TRP A 27 -4.16 -1.22 -6.40
N LEU A 28 -4.48 -2.08 -5.43
CA LEU A 28 -5.14 -1.66 -4.18
C LEU A 28 -4.27 -0.66 -3.41
N TRP A 29 -2.97 -0.94 -3.29
CA TRP A 29 -2.03 -0.02 -2.67
C TRP A 29 -1.82 1.26 -3.46
N LEU A 30 -1.74 1.16 -4.79
CA LEU A 30 -1.61 2.31 -5.67
C LEU A 30 -2.82 3.23 -5.60
N ALA A 31 -4.02 2.68 -5.41
CA ALA A 31 -5.24 3.46 -5.20
C ALA A 31 -5.34 4.03 -3.78
N ALA A 32 -4.90 3.27 -2.76
CA ALA A 32 -4.92 3.71 -1.37
C ALA A 32 -3.99 4.92 -1.14
N LEU A 33 -2.82 4.93 -1.77
CA LEU A 33 -1.82 5.98 -1.63
C LEU A 33 -2.35 7.40 -1.87
N PRO A 34 -2.87 7.75 -3.07
CA PRO A 34 -3.40 9.09 -3.33
C PRO A 34 -4.60 9.39 -2.46
N LEU A 35 -5.46 8.40 -2.19
CA LEU A 35 -6.65 8.58 -1.36
C LEU A 35 -6.27 9.00 0.07
N MET A 36 -5.35 8.28 0.72
CA MET A 36 -4.90 8.62 2.07
C MET A 36 -4.08 9.91 2.08
N THR A 37 -3.31 10.18 1.01
CA THR A 37 -2.58 11.45 0.87
C THR A 37 -3.53 12.64 0.80
N CYS A 38 -4.65 12.53 0.08
CA CYS A 38 -5.68 13.57 0.06
C CYS A 38 -6.26 13.82 1.46
N GLY A 39 -6.61 12.76 2.20
CA GLY A 39 -7.10 12.89 3.58
C GLY A 39 -6.09 13.58 4.49
N TYR A 40 -4.82 13.21 4.37
CA TYR A 40 -3.72 13.83 5.11
C TYR A 40 -3.55 15.32 4.78
N VAL A 41 -3.55 15.69 3.50
CA VAL A 41 -3.42 17.09 3.05
C VAL A 41 -4.58 17.94 3.55
N VAL A 42 -5.81 17.42 3.48
CA VAL A 42 -6.99 18.12 4.01
C VAL A 42 -6.84 18.36 5.51
N ASN A 43 -6.48 17.32 6.27
CA ASN A 43 -6.24 17.45 7.71
C ASN A 43 -5.12 18.46 8.04
N MET A 44 -4.04 18.48 7.26
CA MET A 44 -2.93 19.41 7.42
C MET A 44 -3.34 20.87 7.14
N LEU A 45 -4.19 21.09 6.13
CA LEU A 45 -4.69 22.41 5.74
C LEU A 45 -5.75 22.97 6.69
N THR A 46 -6.42 22.11 7.48
CA THR A 46 -7.49 22.53 8.40
C THR A 46 -7.09 22.53 9.87
N ALA A 47 -5.85 22.15 10.20
CA ALA A 47 -5.36 22.11 11.57
C ALA A 47 -5.55 23.46 12.30
N PRO A 48 -6.02 23.49 13.56
CA PRO A 48 -6.25 24.75 14.29
C PRO A 48 -4.98 25.55 14.60
N GLU A 49 -3.83 24.87 14.70
CA GLU A 49 -2.51 25.42 15.11
C GLU A 49 -1.78 26.21 14.00
N LEU A 50 -2.47 26.58 12.91
CA LEU A 50 -1.88 27.20 11.72
C LEU A 50 -1.18 28.55 11.96
N SER A 51 -1.39 29.18 13.11
CA SER A 51 -0.97 30.56 13.33
C SER A 51 0.46 30.74 13.86
N GLU A 52 1.12 29.70 14.37
CA GLU A 52 2.41 29.87 15.08
C GLU A 52 3.65 29.22 14.43
N THR A 53 3.55 28.42 13.36
CA THR A 53 4.79 27.83 12.77
C THR A 53 4.77 27.60 11.26
N ALA A 54 5.06 28.68 10.51
CA ALA A 54 5.27 28.64 9.06
C ALA A 54 6.36 27.66 8.58
N LEU A 55 7.27 27.23 9.46
CA LEU A 55 8.33 26.27 9.15
C LEU A 55 7.89 24.79 9.25
N ILE A 56 6.91 24.46 10.11
CA ILE A 56 6.48 23.06 10.31
C ILE A 56 5.74 22.56 9.08
N TYR A 57 4.87 23.38 8.49
CA TYR A 57 4.06 23.00 7.33
C TYR A 57 4.87 22.47 6.13
N PRO A 58 5.90 23.17 5.61
CA PRO A 58 6.69 22.65 4.49
C PRO A 58 7.49 21.40 4.86
N ILE A 59 7.98 21.28 6.11
CA ILE A 59 8.69 20.09 6.59
C ILE A 59 7.73 18.89 6.61
N THR A 60 6.55 19.06 7.19
CA THR A 60 5.50 18.04 7.25
C THR A 60 5.05 17.62 5.85
N ALA A 61 4.82 18.57 4.94
CA ALA A 61 4.50 18.30 3.55
C ALA A 61 5.63 17.53 2.83
N LEU A 62 6.89 17.95 3.03
CA LEU A 62 8.05 17.26 2.48
C LEU A 62 8.16 15.84 3.01
N THR A 63 7.98 15.62 4.31
CA THR A 63 7.96 14.28 4.92
C THR A 63 6.89 13.41 4.29
N ALA A 64 5.66 13.94 4.09
CA ALA A 64 4.59 13.19 3.43
C ALA A 64 4.94 12.82 1.98
N ILE A 65 5.52 13.75 1.21
CA ILE A 65 5.99 13.49 -0.16
C ILE A 65 7.06 12.39 -0.18
N VAL A 66 8.02 12.44 0.74
CA VAL A 66 9.05 11.41 0.89
C VAL A 66 8.42 10.06 1.21
N VAL A 67 7.47 10.00 2.15
CA VAL A 67 6.76 8.76 2.49
C VAL A 67 6.01 8.19 1.28
N VAL A 68 5.28 9.02 0.54
CA VAL A 68 4.59 8.59 -0.69
C VAL A 68 5.58 8.02 -1.71
N GLY A 69 6.71 8.71 -1.95
CA GLY A 69 7.75 8.25 -2.86
C GLY A 69 8.38 6.92 -2.41
N VAL A 70 8.63 6.77 -1.11
CA VAL A 70 9.17 5.54 -0.52
C VAL A 70 8.19 4.39 -0.71
N VAL A 71 6.90 4.57 -0.38
CA VAL A 71 5.89 3.52 -0.56
C VAL A 71 5.74 3.17 -2.05
N ALA A 72 5.67 4.15 -2.95
CA ALA A 72 5.60 3.91 -4.39
C ALA A 72 6.82 3.11 -4.89
N THR A 73 8.02 3.41 -4.37
CA THR A 73 9.24 2.67 -4.68
C THR A 73 9.14 1.22 -4.20
N PHE A 74 8.66 0.99 -2.97
CA PHE A 74 8.45 -0.36 -2.45
C PHE A 74 7.38 -1.14 -3.22
N LEU A 75 6.35 -0.47 -3.74
CA LEU A 75 5.36 -1.12 -4.62
C LEU A 75 5.99 -1.57 -5.95
N MET A 76 6.91 -0.78 -6.51
CA MET A 76 7.65 -1.19 -7.71
C MET A 76 8.63 -2.34 -7.43
N LEU A 77 9.31 -2.31 -6.27
CA LEU A 77 10.17 -3.41 -5.82
C LEU A 77 9.36 -4.69 -5.58
N MET A 78 8.18 -4.59 -4.98
CA MET A 78 7.25 -5.71 -4.84
C MET A 78 6.86 -6.28 -6.19
N ARG A 79 6.55 -5.41 -7.16
CA ARG A 79 6.24 -5.80 -8.53
C ARG A 79 7.43 -6.51 -9.21
N ALA A 80 8.66 -6.14 -8.84
CA ALA A 80 9.87 -6.81 -9.31
C ALA A 80 10.21 -8.13 -8.57
N GLY A 81 9.42 -8.55 -7.58
CA GLY A 81 9.61 -9.83 -6.87
C GLY A 81 10.47 -9.78 -5.61
N TYR A 82 10.78 -8.59 -5.09
CA TYR A 82 11.60 -8.47 -3.87
C TYR A 82 10.83 -8.89 -2.60
N ARG A 83 11.37 -9.89 -1.89
CA ARG A 83 10.75 -10.50 -0.68
C ARG A 83 10.56 -9.52 0.48
N TRP A 84 11.52 -8.62 0.68
CA TRP A 84 11.55 -7.65 1.78
C TRP A 84 10.53 -6.52 1.62
N ALA A 85 10.07 -6.26 0.39
CA ALA A 85 9.06 -5.24 0.16
C ALA A 85 7.76 -5.57 0.89
N ARG A 86 7.41 -6.86 1.03
CA ARG A 86 6.20 -7.31 1.73
C ARG A 86 6.22 -6.96 3.21
N THR A 87 7.32 -7.19 3.92
CA THR A 87 7.38 -6.91 5.36
C THR A 87 7.36 -5.42 5.65
N VAL A 88 8.06 -4.63 4.83
CA VAL A 88 8.06 -3.16 4.93
C VAL A 88 6.68 -2.58 4.62
N LEU A 89 6.04 -3.02 3.53
CA LEU A 89 4.69 -2.56 3.16
C LEU A 89 3.64 -3.00 4.18
N THR A 90 3.77 -4.18 4.76
CA THR A 90 2.86 -4.62 5.82
C THR A 90 3.04 -3.77 7.08
N GLY A 91 4.28 -3.55 7.54
CA GLY A 91 4.55 -2.71 8.71
C GLY A 91 4.10 -1.26 8.51
N GLY A 92 4.47 -0.65 7.38
CA GLY A 92 4.05 0.70 7.03
C GLY A 92 2.54 0.83 6.82
N GLY A 93 1.91 -0.18 6.22
CA GLY A 93 0.46 -0.23 6.02
C GLY A 93 -0.30 -0.30 7.34
N ILE A 94 0.14 -1.14 8.28
CA ILE A 94 -0.46 -1.20 9.62
C ILE A 94 -0.31 0.15 10.35
N ALA A 95 0.87 0.77 10.30
CA ALA A 95 1.07 2.09 10.88
C ALA A 95 0.14 3.15 10.27
N ALA A 96 -0.04 3.13 8.94
CA ALA A 96 -0.95 4.02 8.24
C ALA A 96 -2.42 3.81 8.66
N VAL A 97 -2.86 2.56 8.79
CA VAL A 97 -4.21 2.20 9.26
C VAL A 97 -4.44 2.69 10.68
N VAL A 98 -3.50 2.44 11.60
CA VAL A 98 -3.60 2.90 13.00
C VAL A 98 -3.67 4.42 13.07
N ASN A 99 -2.85 5.11 12.27
CA ASN A 99 -2.88 6.56 12.18
C ASN A 99 -4.24 7.07 11.67
N ALA A 100 -4.78 6.47 10.60
CA ALA A 100 -6.08 6.84 10.04
C ALA A 100 -7.22 6.63 11.05
N VAL A 101 -7.25 5.48 11.73
CA VAL A 101 -8.25 5.16 12.76
C VAL A 101 -8.15 6.12 13.95
N SER A 102 -6.93 6.47 14.38
CA SER A 102 -6.71 7.44 15.47
C SER A 102 -7.24 8.83 15.10
N GLY A 103 -7.09 9.22 13.82
CA GLY A 103 -7.63 10.47 13.28
C GLY A 103 -9.16 10.54 13.31
N LEU A 104 -9.86 9.41 13.16
CA LEU A 104 -11.33 9.38 13.25
C LEU A 104 -11.85 9.78 14.64
N GLY A 105 -11.07 9.52 15.69
CA GLY A 105 -11.43 9.89 17.06
C GLY A 105 -11.36 11.38 17.35
N HIS A 106 -10.73 12.17 16.47
CA HIS A 106 -10.48 13.61 16.63
C HIS A 106 -11.11 14.39 15.47
N ALA A 107 -12.41 14.16 15.23
CA ALA A 107 -13.10 14.78 14.11
C ALA A 107 -13.12 16.32 14.20
N ASP A 108 -12.82 16.97 13.08
CA ASP A 108 -12.89 18.43 12.93
C ASP A 108 -14.34 18.92 13.09
N PRO A 109 -14.59 20.08 13.73
CA PRO A 109 -15.92 20.67 13.84
C PRO A 109 -16.62 20.93 12.49
N ARG A 110 -15.85 21.05 11.40
CA ARG A 110 -16.35 21.29 10.05
C ARG A 110 -16.81 19.96 9.42
N PRO A 111 -18.11 19.79 9.10
CA PRO A 111 -18.64 18.50 8.67
C PRO A 111 -18.06 18.00 7.35
N ALA A 112 -17.72 18.92 6.43
CA ALA A 112 -17.12 18.56 5.15
C ALA A 112 -15.69 17.98 5.31
N VAL A 113 -14.90 18.54 6.23
CA VAL A 113 -13.53 18.09 6.52
C VAL A 113 -13.56 16.71 7.18
N ALA A 114 -14.42 16.56 8.19
CA ALA A 114 -14.63 15.29 8.89
C ALA A 114 -15.05 14.18 7.92
N MET A 115 -15.97 14.45 6.98
CA MET A 115 -16.36 13.48 5.96
C MET A 115 -15.19 13.05 5.06
N VAL A 116 -14.40 14.00 4.55
CA VAL A 116 -13.28 13.68 3.66
C VAL A 116 -12.23 12.85 4.39
N VAL A 117 -11.84 13.25 5.60
CA VAL A 117 -10.87 12.51 6.42
C VAL A 117 -11.42 11.12 6.77
N ALA A 118 -12.71 11.00 7.08
CA ALA A 118 -13.32 9.72 7.40
C ALA A 118 -13.37 8.76 6.22
N VAL A 119 -13.87 9.22 5.06
CA VAL A 119 -13.97 8.39 3.85
C VAL A 119 -12.59 7.95 3.37
N THR A 120 -11.64 8.88 3.29
CA THR A 120 -10.28 8.57 2.84
C THR A 120 -9.56 7.62 3.81
N GLY A 121 -9.72 7.84 5.12
CA GLY A 121 -9.16 6.98 6.17
C GLY A 121 -9.73 5.56 6.16
N ILE A 122 -11.06 5.42 6.11
CA ILE A 122 -11.73 4.11 6.14
C ILE A 122 -11.44 3.34 4.85
N VAL A 123 -11.71 3.93 3.68
CA VAL A 123 -11.54 3.26 2.39
C VAL A 123 -10.05 2.97 2.16
N GLY A 124 -9.17 3.92 2.45
CA GLY A 124 -7.71 3.71 2.35
C GLY A 124 -7.23 2.57 3.24
N SER A 125 -7.73 2.48 4.48
CA SER A 125 -7.37 1.39 5.39
C SER A 125 -7.81 0.03 4.89
N VAL A 126 -9.04 -0.07 4.36
CA VAL A 126 -9.56 -1.32 3.78
C VAL A 126 -8.75 -1.76 2.56
N LEU A 127 -8.40 -0.82 1.67
CA LEU A 127 -7.57 -1.10 0.50
C LEU A 127 -6.17 -1.61 0.90
N ILE A 128 -5.54 -0.99 1.90
CA ILE A 128 -4.24 -1.43 2.43
C ILE A 128 -4.36 -2.84 3.03
N ALA A 129 -5.37 -3.08 3.88
CA ALA A 129 -5.58 -4.37 4.52
C ALA A 129 -5.85 -5.49 3.49
N ALA A 130 -6.70 -5.22 2.50
CA ALA A 130 -6.96 -6.15 1.40
C ALA A 130 -5.70 -6.44 0.58
N GLY A 131 -4.89 -5.41 0.28
CA GLY A 131 -3.60 -5.58 -0.38
C GLY A 131 -2.64 -6.46 0.43
N ILE A 132 -2.50 -6.22 1.74
CA ILE A 132 -1.68 -7.04 2.64
C ILE A 132 -2.15 -8.49 2.64
N PHE A 133 -3.47 -8.72 2.71
CA PHE A 133 -4.06 -10.06 2.72
C PHE A 133 -3.73 -10.83 1.42
N LEU A 134 -3.91 -10.21 0.25
CA LEU A 134 -3.60 -10.83 -1.04
C LEU A 134 -2.11 -11.20 -1.15
N LEU A 135 -1.22 -10.37 -0.60
CA LEU A 135 0.23 -10.63 -0.60
C LEU A 135 0.66 -11.80 0.30
N HIS A 136 -0.20 -12.24 1.22
CA HIS A 136 0.04 -13.40 2.08
C HIS A 136 -0.54 -14.70 1.54
N ARG A 137 -1.29 -14.66 0.44
CA ARG A 137 -1.84 -15.85 -0.20
C ARG A 137 -0.72 -16.75 -0.75
N SER A 138 -0.97 -18.07 -0.76
CA SER A 138 -0.04 -19.11 -1.21
C SER A 138 0.56 -18.84 -2.59
N ASP A 139 -0.26 -18.32 -3.50
CA ASP A 139 0.13 -18.05 -4.90
C ASP A 139 1.14 -16.89 -4.98
N ALA A 140 0.96 -15.86 -4.15
CA ALA A 140 1.93 -14.78 -3.99
C ALA A 140 3.20 -15.23 -3.24
N GLN A 141 3.07 -16.09 -2.22
CA GLN A 141 4.23 -16.64 -1.51
C GLN A 141 5.15 -17.43 -2.44
N ALA A 142 4.59 -18.26 -3.34
CA ALA A 142 5.36 -19.05 -4.29
C ALA A 142 6.17 -18.17 -5.27
N TYR A 143 5.66 -16.99 -5.63
CA TYR A 143 6.37 -16.02 -6.46
C TYR A 143 7.56 -15.39 -5.72
N PHE A 144 7.37 -15.01 -4.45
CA PHE A 144 8.44 -14.38 -3.67
C PHE A 144 9.51 -15.38 -3.20
N ILE A 145 9.23 -16.67 -3.04
CA ILE A 145 10.19 -17.66 -2.52
C ILE A 145 11.19 -18.18 -3.59
N ARG A 146 11.12 -17.68 -4.82
CA ARG A 146 12.15 -17.89 -5.86
C ARG A 146 13.37 -17.01 -5.62
#